data_AF-A0A453KX17-F1
#
_entry.id   AF-A0A453KX17-F1
#
_cell.length_a   1.000
_cell.length_b   1.000
_cell.length_c   1.000
_cell.angle_alpha   90.00
_cell.angle_beta   90.00
_cell.angle_gamma   90.00
#
_symmetry.space_group_name_H-M   'P 1'
#
loop_
_entity.id
_entity.type
_entity.pdbx_description
1 polymer ?
#
loop_
_entity_poly.entity_id
_entity_poly.type
_entity_poly.pdbx_seq_one_letter_code
_entity_poly.pdbx_strand_id
1 'polypeptide(L)'
;MVVTLSPHNVVAARCAAEYLGMTEDMDKGNLIFKIEVFINSSILRSWKDSIIVLLSTKALLPWSEELKVVGRCIDAIASKTSVDPANVSWSYSYNKKGVACTEIIESAGKTSVAPKDWWVEDLCELDVDLYKRVMVAIKSKGRMSPDLIGEALKAYAVRWLPDSYDALVADDYMRRNQCLVETIIWLLPSDKSSGCSCRFLLKLLKVAILVGSGDHVKEELMRRISFQLHKASVKDLLLPAASPSEGMHDVRLVHNLVQRFVARTALSHNGDFVEKSDEKMIELNFEQESTLALGELVDGYLSEVAADPDLEFSTFVELATAVPEAARPVHDGLYYAVDAYIKEHPDINKADKKKICGLIDVKKLSTDACVHATQNDRLPLRVVVQVLFFQQLRAGSSSVPAPTDGGEHACAKPVQEQSEHCERRIPRHPNKLDKQVTSLSARGEGEDRHVELRGGRNSFKDQVVGRNSFKDQVVGRNSFKDQLGGLLLQSRSRRIFDKLWSSKGHGENGKGSETSGSSQSPPSTAKPTEVKPSPLPPLRNRRYSVS
;
A
#
# COMPACT_ATOMS: atom_id res chain seq x y z
N MET A 1 45.55 -19.17 19.73
CA MET A 1 44.16 -19.11 19.19
C MET A 1 44.22 -18.32 17.91
N VAL A 2 43.66 -18.82 16.80
CA VAL A 2 43.62 -18.08 15.52
C VAL A 2 42.27 -17.39 15.41
N VAL A 3 42.26 -16.11 15.04
CA VAL A 3 41.03 -15.33 14.81
C VAL A 3 40.95 -14.98 13.34
N THR A 4 39.97 -15.55 12.63
CA THR A 4 39.72 -15.26 11.22
C THR A 4 38.91 -13.97 11.10
N LEU A 5 39.38 -13.01 10.29
CA LEU A 5 38.62 -11.81 9.96
C LEU A 5 37.42 -12.17 9.08
N SER A 6 36.26 -11.58 9.38
CA SER A 6 35.01 -11.82 8.67
C SER A 6 34.13 -10.56 8.68
N PRO A 7 33.10 -10.48 7.81
CA PRO A 7 32.17 -9.33 7.78
C PRO A 7 31.51 -9.03 9.15
N HIS A 8 31.38 -10.04 10.02
CA HIS A 8 30.75 -9.89 11.33
C HIS A 8 31.69 -9.35 12.43
N ASN A 9 33.01 -9.45 12.27
CA ASN A 9 33.98 -9.06 13.30
C ASN A 9 34.97 -7.97 12.86
N VAL A 10 35.08 -7.68 11.56
CA VAL A 10 36.08 -6.77 11.00
C VAL A 10 36.00 -5.34 11.56
N VAL A 11 34.80 -4.83 11.86
CA VAL A 11 34.64 -3.48 12.43
C VAL A 11 35.11 -3.43 13.89
N ALA A 12 34.78 -4.45 14.70
CA ALA A 12 35.25 -4.55 16.08
C ALA A 12 36.78 -4.69 16.12
N ALA A 13 37.35 -5.51 15.24
CA ALA A 13 38.79 -5.64 15.08
C ALA A 13 39.44 -4.32 14.61
N ARG A 14 38.82 -3.59 13.67
CA ARG A 14 39.32 -2.29 13.19
C ARG A 14 39.34 -1.24 14.30
N CYS A 15 38.31 -1.20 15.14
CA CYS A 15 38.23 -0.29 16.28
C CYS A 15 39.28 -0.66 17.34
N ALA A 16 39.35 -1.94 17.75
CA ALA A 16 40.34 -2.39 18.74
C ALA A 16 41.79 -2.15 18.30
N ALA A 17 42.09 -2.33 17.00
CA ALA A 17 43.40 -2.06 16.43
C ALA A 17 43.77 -0.56 16.48
N GLU A 18 42.80 0.36 16.32
CA GLU A 18 43.03 1.80 16.50
C GLU A 18 43.33 2.12 17.96
N TYR A 19 42.53 1.62 18.91
CA TYR A 19 42.72 1.88 20.35
C TYR A 19 44.11 1.50 20.85
N LEU A 20 44.62 0.38 20.33
CA LEU A 20 45.91 -0.20 20.70
C LEU A 20 47.08 0.37 19.86
N GLY A 21 46.85 1.38 19.02
CA GLY A 21 47.90 2.03 18.22
C GLY A 21 48.60 1.08 17.24
N MET A 22 47.88 0.12 16.66
CA MET A 22 48.46 -0.97 15.85
C MET A 22 48.79 -0.54 14.41
N THR A 23 49.60 0.52 14.27
CA THR A 23 50.03 1.12 12.99
C THR A 23 51.30 0.47 12.42
N GLU A 24 51.61 0.76 11.15
CA GLU A 24 52.86 0.32 10.49
C GLU A 24 54.13 0.97 11.07
N ASP A 25 53.99 2.05 11.85
CA ASP A 25 55.11 2.73 12.50
C ASP A 25 55.69 1.90 13.66
N MET A 26 54.88 0.99 14.21
CA MET A 26 55.25 0.11 15.33
C MET A 26 55.86 -1.22 14.86
N ASP A 27 55.29 -1.84 13.82
CA ASP A 27 55.81 -3.05 13.16
C ASP A 27 55.17 -3.20 11.76
N LYS A 28 55.81 -3.94 10.84
CA LYS A 28 55.36 -4.08 9.44
C LYS A 28 54.26 -5.13 9.28
N GLY A 29 53.22 -4.77 8.55
CA GLY A 29 52.02 -5.59 8.42
C GLY A 29 51.27 -5.72 9.74
N ASN A 30 51.12 -4.62 10.46
CA ASN A 30 50.36 -4.55 11.71
C ASN A 30 48.85 -4.72 11.45
N LEU A 31 48.07 -4.82 12.52
CA LEU A 31 46.66 -5.21 12.43
C LEU A 31 45.80 -4.18 11.69
N ILE A 32 46.06 -2.87 11.82
CA ILE A 32 45.33 -1.85 11.06
C ILE A 32 45.53 -2.05 9.55
N PHE A 33 46.77 -2.19 9.08
CA PHE A 33 47.05 -2.38 7.65
C PHE A 33 46.42 -3.66 7.10
N LYS A 34 46.56 -4.79 7.80
CA LYS A 34 45.96 -6.07 7.39
C LYS A 34 44.43 -6.00 7.30
N ILE A 35 43.77 -5.30 8.24
CA ILE A 35 42.33 -5.08 8.21
C ILE A 35 41.93 -4.14 7.07
N GLU A 36 42.65 -3.04 6.87
CA GLU A 36 42.39 -2.09 5.78
C GLU A 36 42.56 -2.75 4.40
N VAL A 37 43.58 -3.59 4.20
CA VAL A 37 43.70 -4.41 2.98
C VAL A 37 42.48 -5.30 2.81
N PHE A 38 42.06 -6.05 3.84
CA PHE A 38 40.89 -6.94 3.77
C PHE A 38 39.56 -6.21 3.51
N ILE A 39 39.36 -5.04 4.12
CA ILE A 39 38.19 -4.18 3.86
C ILE A 39 38.15 -3.78 2.38
N ASN A 40 39.25 -3.24 1.85
CA ASN A 40 39.31 -2.71 0.48
C ASN A 40 39.39 -3.81 -0.60
N SER A 41 39.95 -4.99 -0.30
CA SER A 41 40.06 -6.11 -1.25
C SER A 41 38.83 -7.02 -1.28
N SER A 42 38.15 -7.20 -0.14
CA SER A 42 37.11 -8.22 0.02
C SER A 42 35.76 -7.60 0.37
N ILE A 43 35.64 -6.97 1.55
CA ILE A 43 34.36 -6.44 2.07
C ILE A 43 33.70 -5.47 1.09
N LEU A 44 34.44 -4.45 0.64
CA LEU A 44 33.90 -3.41 -0.24
C LEU A 44 33.71 -3.88 -1.68
N ARG A 45 34.25 -5.05 -2.06
CA ARG A 45 34.02 -5.68 -3.38
C ARG A 45 32.80 -6.61 -3.39
N SER A 46 32.47 -7.21 -2.27
CA SER A 46 31.26 -8.02 -2.08
C SER A 46 30.01 -7.15 -1.83
N TRP A 47 28.84 -7.63 -2.25
CA TRP A 47 27.56 -6.96 -1.98
C TRP A 47 27.09 -7.23 -0.55
N LYS A 48 26.89 -8.52 -0.22
CA LYS A 48 26.41 -8.96 1.10
C LYS A 48 27.35 -8.52 2.22
N ASP A 49 28.66 -8.63 2.05
CA ASP A 49 29.61 -8.30 3.12
C ASP A 49 29.64 -6.80 3.41
N SER A 50 29.45 -5.95 2.39
CA SER A 50 29.29 -4.49 2.59
C SER A 50 28.05 -4.16 3.44
N ILE A 51 26.95 -4.91 3.28
CA ILE A 51 25.71 -4.75 4.06
C ILE A 51 25.87 -5.29 5.48
N ILE A 52 26.44 -6.49 5.64
CA ILE A 52 26.70 -7.11 6.95
C ILE A 52 27.63 -6.22 7.80
N VAL A 53 28.70 -5.70 7.19
CA VAL A 53 29.59 -4.74 7.84
C VAL A 53 28.84 -3.47 8.21
N LEU A 54 28.05 -2.89 7.31
CA LEU A 54 27.25 -1.68 7.57
C LEU A 54 26.24 -1.87 8.72
N LEU A 55 25.64 -3.06 8.88
CA LEU A 55 24.77 -3.37 10.02
C LEU A 55 25.56 -3.47 11.33
N SER A 56 26.80 -3.98 11.30
CA SER A 56 27.63 -4.15 12.50
C SER A 56 28.19 -2.84 13.08
N THR A 57 28.31 -1.77 12.27
CA THR A 57 28.91 -0.48 12.69
C THR A 57 28.14 0.21 13.82
N LYS A 58 26.83 -0.01 13.91
CA LYS A 58 25.93 0.65 14.87
C LYS A 58 26.28 0.35 16.34
N ALA A 59 26.80 -0.84 16.62
CA ALA A 59 27.26 -1.23 17.95
C ALA A 59 28.61 -0.60 18.35
N LEU A 60 29.26 0.13 17.44
CA LEU A 60 30.64 0.64 17.56
C LEU A 60 30.72 2.14 17.21
N LEU A 61 29.62 2.86 17.39
CA LEU A 61 29.58 4.33 17.26
C LEU A 61 30.24 4.99 18.49
N PRO A 62 30.94 6.13 18.34
CA PRO A 62 31.15 6.89 17.09
C PRO A 62 32.31 6.38 16.21
N TRP A 63 33.13 5.45 16.71
CA TRP A 63 34.40 5.06 16.07
C TRP A 63 34.23 4.50 14.66
N SER A 64 33.12 3.81 14.38
CA SER A 64 32.82 3.28 13.05
C SER A 64 32.56 4.37 11.98
N GLU A 65 32.19 5.58 12.38
CA GLU A 65 32.16 6.79 11.52
C GLU A 65 33.54 7.44 11.41
N GLU A 66 34.24 7.61 12.53
CA GLU A 66 35.56 8.27 12.61
C GLU A 66 36.60 7.53 11.77
N LEU A 67 36.58 6.19 11.80
CA LEU A 67 37.39 5.28 10.98
C LEU A 67 36.83 5.11 9.55
N LYS A 68 35.80 5.90 9.19
CA LYS A 68 35.18 6.01 7.86
C LYS A 68 34.68 4.68 7.30
N VAL A 69 34.35 3.71 8.16
CA VAL A 69 33.87 2.38 7.74
C VAL A 69 32.45 2.51 7.19
N VAL A 70 31.57 3.22 7.91
CA VAL A 70 30.18 3.47 7.51
C VAL A 70 30.10 4.11 6.11
N GLY A 71 30.81 5.22 5.90
CA GLY A 71 30.84 5.92 4.61
C GLY A 71 31.34 5.04 3.47
N ARG A 72 32.45 4.31 3.67
CA ARG A 72 33.00 3.40 2.65
C ARG A 72 32.03 2.28 2.27
N CYS A 73 31.33 1.69 3.24
CA CYS A 73 30.31 0.68 2.95
C CYS A 73 29.11 1.26 2.20
N ILE A 74 28.64 2.46 2.55
CA ILE A 74 27.57 3.17 1.84
C ILE A 74 27.96 3.43 0.37
N ASP A 75 29.17 3.96 0.12
CA ASP A 75 29.67 4.19 -1.24
C ASP A 75 29.84 2.89 -2.04
N ALA A 76 30.32 1.82 -1.39
CA ALA A 76 30.47 0.50 -2.01
C ALA A 76 29.13 -0.20 -2.31
N ILE A 77 28.07 0.13 -1.58
CA ILE A 77 26.68 -0.31 -1.86
C ILE A 77 26.11 0.50 -3.03
N ALA A 78 26.12 1.84 -2.93
CA ALA A 78 25.56 2.72 -3.96
C ALA A 78 26.26 2.60 -5.32
N SER A 79 27.55 2.27 -5.32
CA SER A 79 28.30 1.99 -6.56
C SER A 79 27.91 0.65 -7.19
N LYS A 80 27.57 -0.39 -6.40
CA LYS A 80 27.09 -1.68 -6.92
C LYS A 80 25.66 -1.60 -7.45
N THR A 81 24.75 -0.87 -6.79
CA THR A 81 23.39 -0.62 -7.33
C THR A 81 23.39 0.22 -8.61
N SER A 82 24.52 0.86 -8.95
CA SER A 82 24.70 1.64 -10.19
C SER A 82 25.24 0.82 -11.37
N VAL A 83 25.49 -0.48 -11.18
CA VAL A 83 25.94 -1.39 -12.24
C VAL A 83 24.74 -1.98 -12.97
N ASP A 84 24.86 -2.12 -14.29
CA ASP A 84 23.85 -2.75 -15.15
C ASP A 84 23.49 -4.17 -14.65
N PRO A 85 22.21 -4.54 -14.49
CA PRO A 85 21.78 -5.89 -14.11
C PRO A 85 22.32 -7.03 -14.97
N ALA A 86 22.76 -6.77 -16.21
CA ALA A 86 23.46 -7.74 -17.06
C ALA A 86 24.91 -8.06 -16.59
N ASN A 87 25.52 -7.15 -15.82
CA ASN A 87 26.89 -7.26 -15.30
C ASN A 87 26.94 -7.63 -13.80
N VAL A 88 25.80 -7.94 -13.17
CA VAL A 88 25.72 -8.37 -11.76
C VAL A 88 26.24 -9.80 -11.61
N SER A 89 27.45 -9.93 -11.07
CA SER A 89 28.18 -11.20 -10.90
C SER A 89 28.31 -11.65 -9.43
N TRP A 90 27.76 -10.90 -8.48
CA TRP A 90 27.76 -11.20 -7.05
C TRP A 90 26.41 -11.75 -6.58
N SER A 91 26.41 -12.40 -5.40
CA SER A 91 25.18 -12.92 -4.77
C SER A 91 24.32 -11.81 -4.15
N TYR A 92 23.01 -12.00 -4.22
CA TYR A 92 21.95 -11.14 -3.68
C TYR A 92 20.75 -12.01 -3.24
N SER A 93 19.89 -11.54 -2.33
CA SER A 93 18.68 -12.30 -1.94
C SER A 93 17.43 -11.77 -2.62
N TYR A 94 16.96 -12.49 -3.63
CA TYR A 94 15.76 -12.14 -4.39
C TYR A 94 14.63 -13.17 -4.19
N ASN A 95 13.73 -12.86 -3.24
CA ASN A 95 12.56 -13.70 -2.95
C ASN A 95 11.43 -13.43 -3.96
N LYS A 96 11.41 -14.19 -5.06
CA LYS A 96 10.25 -14.25 -5.97
C LYS A 96 8.98 -14.57 -5.17
N LYS A 97 8.02 -13.64 -5.17
CA LYS A 97 6.68 -13.89 -4.61
C LYS A 97 5.99 -15.00 -5.41
N GLY A 98 5.72 -16.14 -4.79
CA GLY A 98 4.71 -17.10 -5.27
C GLY A 98 5.17 -18.49 -5.72
N VAL A 99 6.47 -18.81 -5.74
CA VAL A 99 6.94 -20.19 -5.99
C VAL A 99 7.97 -20.59 -4.95
N ALA A 100 7.80 -21.77 -4.35
CA ALA A 100 8.74 -22.34 -3.39
C ALA A 100 9.92 -22.99 -4.13
N CYS A 101 10.87 -22.19 -4.60
CA CYS A 101 12.16 -22.67 -5.08
C CYS A 101 13.21 -22.53 -3.97
N THR A 102 13.31 -23.54 -3.10
CA THR A 102 14.55 -23.82 -2.35
C THR A 102 15.57 -24.44 -3.29
N GLU A 103 15.96 -23.69 -4.31
CA GLU A 103 17.09 -23.99 -5.19
C GLU A 103 18.21 -23.02 -4.85
N ILE A 104 19.21 -23.52 -4.12
CA ILE A 104 20.53 -22.92 -4.07
C ILE A 104 21.07 -23.01 -5.50
N ILE A 105 21.29 -21.88 -6.17
CA ILE A 105 21.69 -21.86 -7.59
C ILE A 105 23.19 -22.18 -7.71
N GLU A 106 23.53 -23.45 -7.46
CA GLU A 106 24.75 -24.10 -7.90
C GLU A 106 24.41 -25.02 -9.10
N SER A 107 24.12 -24.41 -10.25
CA SER A 107 23.99 -25.12 -11.53
C SER A 107 24.25 -24.21 -12.73
N ALA A 108 24.93 -24.76 -13.72
CA ALA A 108 25.48 -24.02 -14.86
C ALA A 108 24.44 -23.79 -15.99
N GLY A 109 24.81 -22.89 -16.93
CA GLY A 109 24.37 -23.02 -18.32
C GLY A 109 23.35 -21.99 -18.84
N LYS A 110 22.85 -21.04 -18.04
CA LYS A 110 22.05 -19.91 -18.53
C LYS A 110 22.45 -18.60 -17.86
N THR A 111 22.77 -17.59 -18.66
CA THR A 111 23.05 -16.22 -18.23
C THR A 111 21.77 -15.48 -17.87
N SER A 112 21.23 -15.79 -16.68
CA SER A 112 20.08 -15.06 -16.14
C SER A 112 20.50 -13.66 -15.71
N VAL A 113 20.27 -12.67 -16.57
CA VAL A 113 20.35 -11.23 -16.25
C VAL A 113 19.57 -10.96 -14.96
N ALA A 114 20.15 -10.19 -14.04
CA ALA A 114 19.52 -9.94 -12.75
C ALA A 114 18.21 -9.13 -12.91
N PRO A 115 17.19 -9.35 -12.06
CA PRO A 115 16.03 -8.45 -11.97
C PRO A 115 16.49 -7.03 -11.68
N LYS A 116 15.84 -5.99 -12.24
CA LYS A 116 16.28 -4.60 -12.00
C LYS A 116 16.26 -4.21 -10.51
N ASP A 117 15.37 -4.84 -9.75
CA ASP A 117 15.15 -4.72 -8.31
C ASP A 117 15.95 -5.72 -7.44
N TRP A 118 16.96 -6.39 -8.00
CA TRP A 118 17.77 -7.43 -7.33
C TRP A 118 18.30 -7.06 -5.92
N TRP A 119 18.51 -5.78 -5.68
CA TRP A 119 19.11 -5.19 -4.47
C TRP A 119 18.07 -4.78 -3.40
N VAL A 120 16.79 -4.69 -3.76
CA VAL A 120 15.77 -4.00 -2.95
C VAL A 120 15.48 -4.70 -1.63
N GLU A 121 15.27 -6.02 -1.65
CA GLU A 121 14.94 -6.80 -0.45
C GLU A 121 16.09 -6.83 0.57
N ASP A 122 17.34 -6.80 0.08
CA ASP A 122 18.56 -6.76 0.89
C ASP A 122 18.70 -5.41 1.63
N LEU A 123 18.48 -4.29 0.95
CA LEU A 123 18.50 -2.98 1.61
C LEU A 123 17.33 -2.77 2.58
N CYS A 124 16.24 -3.54 2.46
CA CYS A 124 15.16 -3.54 3.43
C CYS A 124 15.53 -4.16 4.80
N GLU A 125 16.72 -4.75 4.95
CA GLU A 125 17.26 -5.16 6.26
C GLU A 125 17.87 -4.02 7.07
N LEU A 126 18.21 -2.90 6.42
CA LEU A 126 18.76 -1.71 7.08
C LEU A 126 17.70 -1.01 7.94
N ASP A 127 18.13 -0.47 9.08
CA ASP A 127 17.29 0.45 9.86
C ASP A 127 17.14 1.82 9.16
N VAL A 128 16.23 2.66 9.67
CA VAL A 128 15.81 3.90 9.00
C VAL A 128 16.98 4.87 8.76
N ASP A 129 17.96 4.92 9.66
CA ASP A 129 19.10 5.85 9.57
C ASP A 129 20.13 5.39 8.53
N LEU A 130 20.47 4.10 8.54
CA LEU A 130 21.36 3.49 7.56
C LEU A 130 20.70 3.45 6.17
N TYR A 131 19.42 3.05 6.09
CA TYR A 131 18.64 3.04 4.86
C TYR A 131 18.55 4.44 4.24
N LYS A 132 18.28 5.48 5.04
CA LYS A 132 18.25 6.88 4.57
C LYS A 132 19.58 7.29 3.94
N ARG A 133 20.71 7.01 4.59
CA ARG A 133 22.04 7.37 4.08
C ARG A 133 22.42 6.58 2.82
N VAL A 134 22.08 5.29 2.76
CA VAL A 134 22.28 4.47 1.56
C VAL A 134 21.41 4.97 0.41
N MET A 135 20.12 5.23 0.63
CA MET A 135 19.22 5.72 -0.43
C MET A 135 19.61 7.13 -0.93
N VAL A 136 20.14 8.01 -0.06
CA VAL A 136 20.73 9.28 -0.48
C VAL A 136 21.95 9.07 -1.38
N ALA A 137 22.84 8.14 -1.03
CA ALA A 137 24.00 7.80 -1.86
C ALA A 137 23.59 7.18 -3.20
N ILE A 138 22.57 6.31 -3.23
CA ILE A 138 22.02 5.73 -4.47
C ILE A 138 21.43 6.84 -5.36
N LYS A 139 20.63 7.75 -4.79
CA LYS A 139 20.08 8.91 -5.51
C LYS A 139 21.20 9.82 -6.06
N SER A 140 22.28 10.05 -5.32
CA SER A 140 23.37 10.93 -5.75
C SER A 140 24.26 10.35 -6.85
N LYS A 141 24.30 9.02 -7.06
CA LYS A 141 24.95 8.43 -8.25
C LYS A 141 24.18 8.71 -9.55
N GLY A 142 22.89 9.08 -9.49
CA GLY A 142 22.08 9.49 -10.64
C GLY A 142 21.78 8.42 -11.69
N ARG A 143 22.15 7.15 -11.46
CA ARG A 143 21.98 6.03 -12.41
C ARG A 143 20.65 5.29 -12.31
N MET A 144 19.87 5.51 -11.25
CA MET A 144 18.66 4.74 -10.96
C MET A 144 17.39 5.49 -11.38
N SER A 145 16.43 4.79 -12.00
CA SER A 145 15.17 5.40 -12.41
C SER A 145 14.29 5.77 -11.19
N PRO A 146 13.47 6.84 -11.30
CA PRO A 146 12.51 7.21 -10.26
C PRO A 146 11.65 6.05 -9.80
N ASP A 147 11.14 5.24 -10.74
CA ASP A 147 10.16 4.18 -10.45
C ASP A 147 10.76 3.04 -9.61
N LEU A 148 12.04 2.77 -9.84
CA LEU A 148 12.77 1.73 -9.11
C LEU A 148 13.22 2.22 -7.73
N ILE A 149 13.48 3.52 -7.57
CA ILE A 149 13.62 4.16 -6.24
C ILE A 149 12.29 4.07 -5.47
N GLY A 150 11.16 4.35 -6.12
CA GLY A 150 9.85 4.32 -5.49
C GLY A 150 9.35 2.93 -5.14
N GLU A 151 9.58 1.92 -5.99
CA GLU A 151 9.31 0.51 -5.63
C GLU A 151 10.21 0.05 -4.47
N ALA A 152 11.46 0.51 -4.37
CA ALA A 152 12.32 0.25 -3.23
C ALA A 152 11.79 0.89 -1.93
N LEU A 153 11.33 2.14 -1.99
CA LEU A 153 10.70 2.83 -0.85
C LEU A 153 9.38 2.18 -0.43
N LYS A 154 8.60 1.68 -1.39
CA LYS A 154 7.37 0.91 -1.17
C LYS A 154 7.64 -0.47 -0.56
N ALA A 155 8.69 -1.16 -0.99
CA ALA A 155 9.15 -2.40 -0.34
C ALA A 155 9.60 -2.15 1.10
N TYR A 156 10.31 -1.04 1.35
CA TYR A 156 10.73 -0.62 2.69
C TYR A 156 9.55 -0.27 3.59
N ALA A 157 8.59 0.50 3.07
CA ALA A 157 7.34 0.84 3.75
C ALA A 157 6.56 -0.42 4.17
N VAL A 158 6.41 -1.40 3.26
CA VAL A 158 5.74 -2.69 3.53
C VAL A 158 6.56 -3.63 4.45
N ARG A 159 7.87 -3.40 4.62
CA ARG A 159 8.72 -4.14 5.57
C ARG A 159 8.61 -3.58 7.00
N TRP A 160 8.53 -2.25 7.14
CA TRP A 160 8.74 -1.56 8.42
C TRP A 160 7.52 -0.85 9.01
N LEU A 161 6.50 -0.50 8.22
CA LEU A 161 5.23 0.02 8.74
C LEU A 161 4.34 -1.13 9.25
N PRO A 162 3.66 -0.97 10.41
CA PRO A 162 2.69 -1.95 10.90
C PRO A 162 1.48 -2.19 9.98
N ASP A 163 1.08 -3.45 9.84
CA ASP A 163 -0.09 -3.91 9.05
C ASP A 163 -1.46 -3.70 9.74
N SER A 164 -1.53 -3.04 10.90
CA SER A 164 -2.78 -2.76 11.63
C SER A 164 -2.84 -1.33 12.16
N TYR A 165 -4.07 -0.80 12.26
CA TYR A 165 -4.36 0.54 12.78
C TYR A 165 -3.82 0.70 14.21
N ASP A 166 -4.16 -0.24 15.08
CA ASP A 166 -3.78 -0.21 16.51
C ASP A 166 -2.25 -0.16 16.70
N ALA A 167 -1.49 -0.84 15.83
CA ALA A 167 -0.02 -0.84 15.90
C ALA A 167 0.63 0.38 15.19
N LEU A 168 -0.10 1.07 14.30
CA LEU A 168 0.33 2.36 13.74
C LEU A 168 0.18 3.50 14.77
N VAL A 169 -0.92 3.47 15.54
CA VAL A 169 -1.35 4.54 16.46
C VAL A 169 -0.97 4.27 17.93
N ALA A 170 -0.44 3.09 18.27
CA ALA A 170 0.09 2.82 19.62
C ALA A 170 1.22 3.80 20.02
N ASP A 171 1.03 4.52 21.13
CA ASP A 171 1.92 5.58 21.64
C ASP A 171 3.41 5.18 21.66
N ASP A 172 3.71 3.96 22.14
CA ASP A 172 5.05 3.36 22.21
C ASP A 172 5.81 3.38 20.87
N TYR A 173 5.08 3.41 19.75
CA TYR A 173 5.61 3.32 18.39
C TYR A 173 5.31 4.54 17.53
N MET A 174 4.35 5.40 17.88
CA MET A 174 3.94 6.56 17.06
C MET A 174 5.14 7.39 16.58
N ARG A 175 6.05 7.79 17.47
CA ARG A 175 7.24 8.60 17.08
C ARG A 175 8.18 7.85 16.12
N ARG A 176 8.36 6.54 16.28
CA ARG A 176 9.14 5.71 15.33
C ARG A 176 8.45 5.66 13.97
N ASN A 177 7.14 5.40 13.97
CA ASN A 177 6.32 5.35 12.77
C ASN A 177 6.37 6.71 12.04
N GLN A 178 6.31 7.82 12.78
CA GLN A 178 6.39 9.18 12.26
C GLN A 178 7.73 9.42 11.55
N CYS A 179 8.86 9.25 12.23
CA CYS A 179 10.18 9.47 11.64
C CYS A 179 10.46 8.55 10.45
N LEU A 180 9.89 7.34 10.44
CA LEU A 180 9.93 6.40 9.31
C LEU A 180 9.15 6.92 8.10
N VAL A 181 7.89 7.36 8.30
CA VAL A 181 7.04 7.93 7.25
C VAL A 181 7.65 9.21 6.68
N GLU A 182 8.08 10.14 7.53
CA GLU A 182 8.74 11.38 7.14
C GLU A 182 10.04 11.12 6.35
N THR A 183 10.82 10.11 6.75
CA THR A 183 12.02 9.68 6.02
C THR A 183 11.69 9.07 4.66
N ILE A 184 10.68 8.20 4.56
CA ILE A 184 10.25 7.61 3.28
C ILE A 184 9.79 8.72 2.31
N ILE A 185 9.05 9.71 2.80
CA ILE A 185 8.53 10.83 2.00
C ILE A 185 9.67 11.75 1.53
N TRP A 186 10.62 12.07 2.41
CA TRP A 186 11.82 12.83 2.06
C TRP A 186 12.74 12.09 1.06
N LEU A 187 12.73 10.75 1.07
CA LEU A 187 13.48 9.93 0.13
C LEU A 187 12.80 9.77 -1.24
N LEU A 188 11.53 10.18 -1.42
CA LEU A 188 10.84 10.11 -2.72
C LEU A 188 11.64 10.76 -3.87
N PRO A 189 11.48 10.31 -5.13
CA PRO A 189 12.10 10.95 -6.29
C PRO A 189 11.78 12.45 -6.38
N SER A 190 12.70 13.25 -6.90
CA SER A 190 12.52 14.72 -7.01
C SER A 190 11.46 15.11 -8.03
N ASP A 191 11.23 14.25 -9.04
CA ASP A 191 10.12 14.37 -9.96
C ASP A 191 8.77 14.20 -9.24
N LYS A 192 7.75 14.88 -9.76
CA LYS A 192 6.43 15.06 -9.18
C LYS A 192 5.39 14.13 -9.80
N SER A 193 5.60 13.66 -11.04
CA SER A 193 4.68 12.80 -11.80
C SER A 193 5.13 11.34 -11.94
N SER A 194 6.44 11.06 -11.93
CA SER A 194 6.99 9.70 -11.97
C SER A 194 7.36 9.14 -10.59
N GLY A 195 7.81 7.89 -10.55
CA GLY A 195 8.49 7.31 -9.40
C GLY A 195 7.62 6.47 -8.47
N CYS A 196 6.43 6.94 -8.13
CA CYS A 196 5.53 6.23 -7.21
C CYS A 196 4.11 6.20 -7.76
N SER A 197 3.42 5.07 -7.68
CA SER A 197 2.02 4.98 -8.07
C SER A 197 1.11 5.79 -7.14
N CYS A 198 0.05 6.39 -7.71
CA CYS A 198 -0.92 7.19 -6.96
C CYS A 198 -1.52 6.42 -5.76
N ARG A 199 -1.84 5.13 -5.95
CA ARG A 199 -2.27 4.20 -4.89
C ARG A 199 -1.26 4.05 -3.74
N PHE A 200 0.05 4.06 -4.02
CA PHE A 200 1.05 4.06 -2.95
C PHE A 200 1.10 5.40 -2.21
N LEU A 201 1.06 6.53 -2.93
CA LEU A 201 1.06 7.86 -2.31
C LEU A 201 -0.20 8.13 -1.47
N LEU A 202 -1.39 7.71 -1.94
CA LEU A 202 -2.64 7.78 -1.17
C LEU A 202 -2.58 6.93 0.11
N LYS A 203 -2.09 5.69 0.03
CA LYS A 203 -1.86 4.86 1.22
C LYS A 203 -0.82 5.48 2.17
N LEU A 204 0.22 6.15 1.65
CA LEU A 204 1.25 6.81 2.45
C LEU A 204 0.75 8.10 3.12
N LEU A 205 -0.09 8.89 2.44
CA LEU A 205 -0.78 10.06 3.00
C LEU A 205 -1.71 9.66 4.14
N LYS A 206 -2.47 8.57 3.95
CA LYS A 206 -3.33 7.98 4.97
C LYS A 206 -2.56 7.63 6.24
N VAL A 207 -1.38 6.99 6.10
CA VAL A 207 -0.50 6.68 7.24
C VAL A 207 0.08 7.96 7.85
N ALA A 208 0.49 8.95 7.06
CA ALA A 208 1.01 10.23 7.56
C ALA A 208 -0.03 11.02 8.38
N ILE A 209 -1.31 10.94 8.01
CA ILE A 209 -2.43 11.51 8.78
C ILE A 209 -2.60 10.75 10.11
N LEU A 210 -2.74 9.43 10.08
CA LEU A 210 -2.98 8.60 11.27
C LEU A 210 -1.85 8.63 12.30
N VAL A 211 -0.60 8.80 11.84
CA VAL A 211 0.59 8.86 12.69
C VAL A 211 0.90 10.30 13.14
N GLY A 212 0.08 11.29 12.75
CA GLY A 212 0.23 12.68 13.19
C GLY A 212 1.44 13.42 12.61
N SER A 213 1.89 13.05 11.40
CA SER A 213 3.01 13.73 10.73
C SER A 213 2.71 15.22 10.47
N GLY A 214 3.75 16.06 10.48
CA GLY A 214 3.58 17.51 10.31
C GLY A 214 3.00 17.92 8.96
N ASP A 215 2.29 19.05 8.90
CA ASP A 215 1.47 19.40 7.72
C ASP A 215 2.26 19.62 6.43
N HIS A 216 3.53 20.02 6.53
CA HIS A 216 4.45 20.09 5.39
C HIS A 216 4.62 18.73 4.66
N VAL A 217 4.52 17.62 5.40
CA VAL A 217 4.61 16.25 4.90
C VAL A 217 3.31 15.85 4.20
N LYS A 218 2.17 16.24 4.76
CA LYS A 218 0.84 16.06 4.15
C LYS A 218 0.74 16.86 2.85
N GLU A 219 1.21 18.12 2.83
CA GLU A 219 1.19 18.98 1.66
C GLU A 219 2.07 18.44 0.52
N GLU A 220 3.31 18.04 0.81
CA GLU A 220 4.20 17.46 -0.22
C GLU A 220 3.61 16.17 -0.83
N LEU A 221 2.88 15.37 -0.06
CA LEU A 221 2.14 14.22 -0.58
C LEU A 221 0.90 14.62 -1.39
N MET A 222 0.04 15.52 -0.89
CA MET A 222 -1.12 16.03 -1.63
C MET A 222 -0.70 16.64 -2.98
N ARG A 223 0.40 17.41 -2.98
CA ARG A 223 1.03 18.04 -4.14
C ARG A 223 1.67 17.03 -5.11
N ARG A 224 1.88 15.76 -4.73
CA ARG A 224 2.31 14.67 -5.63
C ARG A 224 1.14 13.84 -6.13
N ILE A 225 0.16 13.58 -5.26
CA ILE A 225 -1.08 12.88 -5.62
C ILE A 225 -1.82 13.70 -6.70
N SER A 226 -1.88 15.03 -6.57
CA SER A 226 -2.49 15.93 -7.56
C SER A 226 -1.80 15.97 -8.94
N PHE A 227 -0.61 15.38 -9.10
CA PHE A 227 0.03 15.22 -10.42
C PHE A 227 -0.46 13.98 -11.18
N GLN A 228 -1.04 13.00 -10.48
CA GLN A 228 -1.43 11.70 -11.03
C GLN A 228 -2.76 11.17 -10.46
N LEU A 229 -3.63 12.08 -9.99
CA LEU A 229 -4.91 11.74 -9.34
C LEU A 229 -5.78 10.85 -10.24
N HIS A 230 -5.80 11.14 -11.54
CA HIS A 230 -6.44 10.34 -12.60
C HIS A 230 -5.96 8.87 -12.70
N LYS A 231 -4.86 8.49 -12.04
CA LYS A 231 -4.34 7.11 -11.96
C LYS A 231 -4.74 6.38 -10.68
N ALA A 232 -5.57 6.99 -9.82
CA ALA A 232 -6.14 6.33 -8.65
C ALA A 232 -7.40 5.52 -9.03
N SER A 233 -7.76 4.54 -8.21
CA SER A 233 -9.12 3.98 -8.21
C SER A 233 -9.96 4.65 -7.14
N VAL A 234 -11.30 4.61 -7.29
CA VAL A 234 -12.24 5.12 -6.26
C VAL A 234 -11.93 4.54 -4.87
N LYS A 235 -11.56 3.25 -4.81
CA LYS A 235 -11.20 2.53 -3.58
C LYS A 235 -9.91 3.02 -2.91
N ASP A 236 -9.06 3.75 -3.63
CA ASP A 236 -7.88 4.41 -3.06
C ASP A 236 -8.22 5.79 -2.46
N LEU A 237 -9.36 6.39 -2.84
CA LEU A 237 -9.90 7.65 -2.31
C LEU A 237 -10.82 7.46 -1.08
N LEU A 238 -11.23 6.22 -0.76
CA LEU A 238 -11.99 5.89 0.46
C LEU A 238 -11.07 5.96 1.70
N LEU A 239 -10.75 7.19 2.08
CA LEU A 239 -10.01 7.58 3.27
C LEU A 239 -11.03 7.86 4.39
N PRO A 240 -10.97 7.17 5.55
CA PRO A 240 -11.82 7.50 6.70
C PRO A 240 -11.61 8.95 7.15
N ALA A 241 -12.68 9.57 7.66
CA ALA A 241 -12.59 10.87 8.31
C ALA A 241 -11.72 10.82 9.58
N ALA A 242 -11.24 11.98 10.02
CA ALA A 242 -10.40 12.09 11.22
C ALA A 242 -11.21 11.92 12.51
N SER A 243 -12.48 12.33 12.51
CA SER A 243 -13.45 11.99 13.55
C SER A 243 -14.70 11.32 12.96
N PRO A 244 -15.43 10.50 13.75
CA PRO A 244 -16.70 9.90 13.31
C PRO A 244 -17.84 10.92 13.16
N SER A 245 -17.62 12.20 13.49
CA SER A 245 -18.59 13.28 13.31
C SER A 245 -18.42 14.04 11.99
N GLU A 246 -17.46 13.63 11.16
CA GLU A 246 -17.16 14.22 9.84
C GLU A 246 -17.60 13.29 8.68
N GLY A 247 -18.46 12.31 8.97
CA GLY A 247 -18.90 11.25 8.06
C GLY A 247 -17.99 10.02 8.05
N MET A 248 -18.32 9.03 7.22
CA MET A 248 -17.52 7.81 7.06
C MET A 248 -16.20 8.06 6.30
N HIS A 249 -16.14 9.12 5.47
CA HIS A 249 -15.02 9.40 4.57
C HIS A 249 -14.61 10.89 4.54
N ASP A 250 -13.30 11.16 4.42
CA ASP A 250 -12.75 12.51 4.27
C ASP A 250 -12.94 13.05 2.84
N VAL A 251 -14.19 13.44 2.55
CA VAL A 251 -14.59 14.04 1.26
C VAL A 251 -13.87 15.38 1.03
N ARG A 252 -13.53 16.11 2.11
CA ARG A 252 -12.84 17.40 2.04
C ARG A 252 -11.41 17.24 1.55
N LEU A 253 -10.68 16.21 1.97
CA LEU A 253 -9.36 15.87 1.45
C LEU A 253 -9.41 15.51 -0.04
N VAL A 254 -10.41 14.75 -0.48
CA VAL A 254 -10.58 14.43 -1.91
C VAL A 254 -10.91 15.69 -2.72
N HIS A 255 -11.79 16.57 -2.24
CA HIS A 255 -12.05 17.89 -2.84
C HIS A 255 -10.77 18.73 -2.97
N ASN A 256 -9.96 18.80 -1.92
CA ASN A 256 -8.66 19.48 -1.92
C ASN A 256 -7.62 18.87 -2.89
N LEU A 257 -7.71 17.56 -3.19
CA LEU A 257 -6.89 16.90 -4.22
C LEU A 257 -7.38 17.22 -5.64
N VAL A 258 -8.70 17.22 -5.86
CA VAL A 258 -9.33 17.59 -7.14
C VAL A 258 -9.03 19.05 -7.47
N GLN A 259 -9.21 19.99 -6.54
CA GLN A 259 -8.86 21.40 -6.76
C GLN A 259 -7.39 21.59 -7.12
N ARG A 260 -6.45 20.93 -6.42
CA ARG A 260 -5.02 20.97 -6.77
C ARG A 260 -4.71 20.36 -8.15
N PHE A 261 -5.47 19.37 -8.60
CA PHE A 261 -5.33 18.80 -9.95
C PHE A 261 -5.80 19.80 -11.01
N VAL A 262 -6.98 20.38 -10.83
CA VAL A 262 -7.65 21.26 -11.78
C VAL A 262 -6.96 22.62 -11.90
N ALA A 263 -6.50 23.20 -10.79
CA ALA A 263 -5.70 24.42 -10.82
C ALA A 263 -4.37 24.21 -11.57
N ARG A 264 -3.79 23.01 -11.51
CA ARG A 264 -2.55 22.66 -12.24
C ARG A 264 -2.78 22.53 -13.75
N THR A 265 -3.85 21.86 -14.20
CA THR A 265 -4.14 21.75 -15.65
C THR A 265 -4.56 23.10 -16.25
N ALA A 266 -5.31 23.92 -15.52
CA ALA A 266 -5.63 25.29 -15.94
C ALA A 266 -4.39 26.18 -16.11
N LEU A 267 -3.35 26.01 -15.27
CA LEU A 267 -2.07 26.72 -15.43
C LEU A 267 -1.25 26.21 -16.62
N SER A 268 -1.36 24.93 -16.98
CA SER A 268 -0.76 24.36 -18.21
C SER A 268 -1.35 25.05 -19.46
N HIS A 269 -2.68 25.11 -19.51
CA HIS A 269 -3.42 25.66 -20.66
C HIS A 269 -3.32 27.19 -20.81
N ASN A 270 -2.94 27.92 -19.74
CA ASN A 270 -2.72 29.37 -19.79
C ASN A 270 -1.27 29.77 -20.10
N GLY A 271 -0.40 28.82 -20.48
CA GLY A 271 0.94 29.10 -21.00
C GLY A 271 0.89 29.72 -22.40
N ASP A 272 1.09 31.05 -22.47
CA ASP A 272 0.79 31.86 -23.64
C ASP A 272 1.65 31.56 -24.89
N PHE A 273 0.97 31.36 -26.03
CA PHE A 273 1.45 31.32 -27.42
C PHE A 273 2.56 30.32 -27.83
N VAL A 274 2.81 30.32 -29.15
CA VAL A 274 3.87 29.62 -29.91
C VAL A 274 3.70 28.12 -30.21
N GLU A 275 3.80 27.85 -31.52
CA GLU A 275 4.02 26.63 -32.31
C GLU A 275 3.34 25.29 -31.94
N LYS A 276 2.73 24.69 -32.99
CA LYS A 276 2.23 23.31 -33.02
C LYS A 276 3.36 22.36 -33.42
N SER A 277 4.14 21.88 -32.47
CA SER A 277 4.92 20.64 -32.68
C SER A 277 4.03 19.42 -32.45
N ASP A 278 4.37 18.29 -33.07
CA ASP A 278 3.66 17.03 -32.85
C ASP A 278 3.77 16.57 -31.39
N GLU A 279 4.91 16.84 -30.75
CA GLU A 279 5.16 16.60 -29.32
C GLU A 279 4.14 17.33 -28.43
N LYS A 280 3.86 18.61 -28.70
CA LYS A 280 2.89 19.42 -27.95
C LYS A 280 1.45 18.96 -28.18
N MET A 281 1.13 18.38 -29.35
CA MET A 281 -0.17 17.74 -29.58
C MET A 281 -0.30 16.39 -28.84
N ILE A 282 0.79 15.64 -28.68
CA ILE A 282 0.82 14.42 -27.85
C ILE A 282 0.59 14.79 -26.37
N GLU A 283 1.25 15.83 -25.86
CA GLU A 283 1.04 16.33 -24.48
C GLU A 283 -0.41 16.75 -24.23
N LEU A 284 -1.01 17.56 -25.12
CA LEU A 284 -2.40 18.00 -24.99
C LEU A 284 -3.40 16.81 -25.01
N ASN A 285 -3.14 15.78 -25.82
CA ASN A 285 -3.95 14.56 -25.83
C ASN A 285 -3.86 13.79 -24.51
N PHE A 286 -2.66 13.67 -23.91
CA PHE A 286 -2.49 13.08 -22.59
C PHE A 286 -3.14 13.92 -21.48
N GLU A 287 -3.07 15.25 -21.54
CA GLU A 287 -3.76 16.13 -20.59
C GLU A 287 -5.28 15.95 -20.67
N GLN A 288 -5.85 15.86 -21.88
CA GLN A 288 -7.27 15.62 -22.09
C GLN A 288 -7.70 14.23 -21.59
N GLU A 289 -6.98 13.15 -21.91
CA GLU A 289 -7.27 11.81 -21.37
C GLU A 289 -7.21 11.81 -19.83
N SER A 290 -6.20 12.46 -19.25
CA SER A 290 -6.06 12.59 -17.79
C SER A 290 -7.19 13.39 -17.14
N THR A 291 -7.79 14.33 -17.88
CA THR A 291 -8.90 15.16 -17.43
C THR A 291 -10.22 14.40 -17.51
N LEU A 292 -10.43 13.59 -18.56
CA LEU A 292 -11.57 12.67 -18.65
C LEU A 292 -11.53 11.60 -17.56
N ALA A 293 -10.37 10.99 -17.32
CA ALA A 293 -10.18 10.00 -16.27
C ALA A 293 -10.36 10.58 -14.85
N LEU A 294 -10.09 11.88 -14.64
CA LEU A 294 -10.48 12.58 -13.41
C LEU A 294 -12.00 12.66 -13.27
N GLY A 295 -12.73 12.99 -14.34
CA GLY A 295 -14.19 13.05 -14.34
C GLY A 295 -14.83 11.70 -13.96
N GLU A 296 -14.41 10.62 -14.64
CA GLU A 296 -14.85 9.25 -14.32
C GLU A 296 -14.55 8.86 -12.86
N LEU A 297 -13.36 9.21 -12.36
CA LEU A 297 -12.93 8.93 -10.98
C LEU A 297 -13.75 9.68 -9.93
N VAL A 298 -14.02 10.97 -10.14
CA VAL A 298 -14.77 11.80 -9.18
C VAL A 298 -16.25 11.46 -9.20
N ASP A 299 -16.85 11.18 -10.37
CA ASP A 299 -18.26 10.76 -10.45
C ASP A 299 -18.47 9.36 -9.83
N GLY A 300 -17.51 8.46 -10.02
CA GLY A 300 -17.49 7.16 -9.32
C GLY A 300 -17.33 7.30 -7.80
N TYR A 301 -16.50 8.24 -7.33
CA TYR A 301 -16.35 8.52 -5.90
C TYR A 301 -17.58 9.20 -5.30
N LEU A 302 -18.18 10.18 -5.98
CA LEU A 302 -19.45 10.80 -5.61
C LEU A 302 -20.57 9.76 -5.48
N SER A 303 -20.58 8.73 -6.33
CA SER A 303 -21.55 7.62 -6.26
C SER A 303 -21.38 6.74 -5.02
N GLU A 304 -20.15 6.54 -4.52
CA GLU A 304 -19.89 5.76 -3.30
C GLU A 304 -20.14 6.60 -2.03
N VAL A 305 -19.75 7.87 -1.98
CA VAL A 305 -19.99 8.73 -0.80
C VAL A 305 -21.45 9.19 -0.68
N ALA A 306 -22.22 9.21 -1.77
CA ALA A 306 -23.67 9.42 -1.73
C ALA A 306 -24.46 8.30 -1.01
N ALA A 307 -23.78 7.22 -0.60
CA ALA A 307 -24.36 6.18 0.27
C ALA A 307 -24.16 6.44 1.78
N ASP A 308 -23.51 7.55 2.16
CA ASP A 308 -23.26 7.96 3.55
C ASP A 308 -24.34 8.96 4.03
N PRO A 309 -25.27 8.58 4.94
CA PRO A 309 -26.36 9.45 5.37
C PRO A 309 -25.91 10.76 6.04
N ASP A 310 -24.69 10.80 6.58
CA ASP A 310 -24.13 11.98 7.24
C ASP A 310 -23.45 12.96 6.24
N LEU A 311 -23.42 12.65 4.93
CA LEU A 311 -22.80 13.50 3.92
C LEU A 311 -23.54 14.83 3.71
N GLU A 312 -22.91 15.93 4.13
CA GLU A 312 -23.46 17.27 3.97
C GLU A 312 -23.64 17.66 2.50
N PHE A 313 -24.84 18.17 2.19
CA PHE A 313 -25.26 18.63 0.88
C PHE A 313 -24.31 19.66 0.24
N SER A 314 -23.72 20.56 1.03
CA SER A 314 -22.74 21.55 0.56
C SER A 314 -21.51 20.84 -0.03
N THR A 315 -20.96 19.87 0.70
CA THR A 315 -19.74 19.14 0.37
C THR A 315 -19.93 18.27 -0.88
N PHE A 316 -21.08 17.61 -1.05
CA PHE A 316 -21.40 16.90 -2.29
C PHE A 316 -21.42 17.86 -3.50
N VAL A 317 -22.11 19.00 -3.36
CA VAL A 317 -22.23 19.98 -4.46
C VAL A 317 -20.88 20.63 -4.79
N GLU A 318 -20.09 21.02 -3.79
CA GLU A 318 -18.75 21.58 -3.98
C GLU A 318 -17.85 20.62 -4.77
N LEU A 319 -17.72 19.37 -4.32
CA LEU A 319 -16.92 18.35 -5.01
C LEU A 319 -17.42 18.08 -6.44
N ALA A 320 -18.75 18.04 -6.65
CA ALA A 320 -19.32 17.89 -7.98
C ALA A 320 -18.99 19.09 -8.90
N THR A 321 -18.99 20.32 -8.38
CA THR A 321 -18.66 21.54 -9.14
C THR A 321 -17.16 21.79 -9.32
N ALA A 322 -16.28 21.17 -8.51
CA ALA A 322 -14.83 21.30 -8.63
C ALA A 322 -14.24 20.64 -9.89
N VAL A 323 -15.02 19.80 -10.58
CA VAL A 323 -14.63 19.09 -11.81
C VAL A 323 -15.03 19.90 -13.06
N PRO A 324 -14.08 20.27 -13.94
CA PRO A 324 -14.35 21.05 -15.15
C PRO A 324 -15.31 20.36 -16.12
N GLU A 325 -16.05 21.15 -16.91
CA GLU A 325 -16.96 20.61 -17.93
C GLU A 325 -16.24 19.74 -18.98
N ALA A 326 -14.98 20.07 -19.31
CA ALA A 326 -14.15 19.28 -20.23
C ALA A 326 -13.80 17.87 -19.73
N ALA A 327 -13.98 17.59 -18.42
CA ALA A 327 -13.85 16.26 -17.84
C ALA A 327 -15.14 15.42 -17.96
N ARG A 328 -16.29 16.04 -18.26
CA ARG A 328 -17.61 15.40 -18.36
C ARG A 328 -18.25 15.60 -19.76
N PRO A 329 -17.80 14.86 -20.79
CA PRO A 329 -18.49 14.80 -22.08
C PRO A 329 -19.82 14.05 -21.97
N VAL A 330 -19.91 13.09 -21.04
CA VAL A 330 -21.10 12.31 -20.71
C VAL A 330 -21.40 12.52 -19.23
N HIS A 331 -22.67 12.73 -18.87
CA HIS A 331 -23.11 13.05 -17.49
C HIS A 331 -23.73 11.86 -16.73
N ASP A 332 -23.67 10.65 -17.29
CA ASP A 332 -24.26 9.44 -16.70
C ASP A 332 -23.75 9.15 -15.28
N GLY A 333 -22.43 9.23 -15.05
CA GLY A 333 -21.83 9.01 -13.72
C GLY A 333 -22.36 9.99 -12.69
N LEU A 334 -22.28 11.30 -12.99
CA LEU A 334 -22.87 12.35 -12.17
C LEU A 334 -24.38 12.17 -11.95
N TYR A 335 -25.14 11.70 -12.95
CA TYR A 335 -26.56 11.41 -12.78
C TYR A 335 -26.81 10.29 -11.76
N TYR A 336 -26.10 9.16 -11.87
CA TYR A 336 -26.24 8.07 -10.90
C TYR A 336 -25.78 8.47 -9.50
N ALA A 337 -24.75 9.31 -9.37
CA ALA A 337 -24.32 9.87 -8.08
C ALA A 337 -25.39 10.78 -7.45
N VAL A 338 -26.00 11.67 -8.24
CA VAL A 338 -27.09 12.55 -7.80
C VAL A 338 -28.35 11.75 -7.44
N ASP A 339 -28.66 10.70 -8.19
CA ASP A 339 -29.80 9.82 -7.88
C ASP A 339 -29.58 8.99 -6.60
N ALA A 340 -28.35 8.51 -6.36
CA ALA A 340 -27.95 7.88 -5.10
C ALA A 340 -28.12 8.86 -3.93
N TYR A 341 -27.65 10.11 -4.08
CA TYR A 341 -27.79 11.13 -3.03
C TYR A 341 -29.28 11.41 -2.70
N ILE A 342 -30.12 11.58 -3.73
CA ILE A 342 -31.57 11.80 -3.54
C ILE A 342 -32.28 10.54 -3.00
N LYS A 343 -31.68 9.34 -3.15
CA LYS A 343 -32.20 8.09 -2.58
C LYS A 343 -31.94 7.98 -1.08
N GLU A 344 -30.71 8.21 -0.63
CA GLU A 344 -30.34 7.99 0.78
C GLU A 344 -30.57 9.22 1.68
N HIS A 345 -30.69 10.42 1.13
CA HIS A 345 -31.04 11.66 1.85
C HIS A 345 -32.48 12.13 1.53
N PRO A 346 -33.54 11.45 2.01
CA PRO A 346 -34.93 11.75 1.66
C PRO A 346 -35.42 13.12 2.15
N ASP A 347 -34.82 13.66 3.22
CA ASP A 347 -35.19 14.94 3.84
C ASP A 347 -34.68 16.18 3.07
N ILE A 348 -33.99 15.99 1.93
CA ILE A 348 -33.51 17.08 1.08
C ILE A 348 -34.66 18.00 0.63
N ASN A 349 -34.55 19.29 0.95
CA ASN A 349 -35.59 20.27 0.64
C ASN A 349 -35.72 20.53 -0.87
N LYS A 350 -36.87 21.08 -1.28
CA LYS A 350 -37.21 21.29 -2.71
C LYS A 350 -36.29 22.26 -3.46
N ALA A 351 -35.58 23.15 -2.78
CA ALA A 351 -34.64 24.09 -3.40
C ALA A 351 -33.29 23.41 -3.66
N ASP A 352 -32.78 22.68 -2.67
CA ASP A 352 -31.53 21.93 -2.78
C ASP A 352 -31.65 20.74 -3.74
N LYS A 353 -32.79 20.04 -3.72
CA LYS A 353 -33.17 19.03 -4.72
C LYS A 353 -33.24 19.59 -6.14
N LYS A 354 -33.62 20.86 -6.32
CA LYS A 354 -33.54 21.56 -7.61
C LYS A 354 -32.09 21.93 -7.97
N LYS A 355 -31.27 22.33 -7.00
CA LYS A 355 -29.86 22.73 -7.18
C LYS A 355 -28.99 21.55 -7.61
N ILE A 356 -29.12 20.40 -6.96
CA ILE A 356 -28.33 19.18 -7.25
C ILE A 356 -28.70 18.54 -8.60
N CYS A 357 -30.00 18.44 -8.93
CA CYS A 357 -30.41 18.04 -10.29
C CYS A 357 -29.96 19.04 -11.37
N GLY A 358 -29.72 20.31 -10.99
CA GLY A 358 -29.19 21.36 -11.86
C GLY A 358 -27.71 21.19 -12.24
N LEU A 359 -26.98 20.25 -11.63
CA LEU A 359 -25.60 19.91 -11.99
C LEU A 359 -25.53 19.03 -13.26
N ILE A 360 -26.66 18.46 -13.69
CA ILE A 360 -26.73 17.50 -14.80
C ILE A 360 -27.13 18.25 -16.09
N ASP A 361 -26.23 18.32 -17.07
CA ASP A 361 -26.65 18.65 -18.43
C ASP A 361 -27.32 17.43 -19.06
N VAL A 362 -28.66 17.49 -19.11
CA VAL A 362 -29.53 16.47 -19.72
C VAL A 362 -29.13 16.16 -21.18
N LYS A 363 -28.53 17.11 -21.91
CA LYS A 363 -28.05 16.88 -23.28
C LYS A 363 -26.93 15.85 -23.37
N LYS A 364 -26.19 15.63 -22.28
CA LYS A 364 -25.01 14.75 -22.18
C LYS A 364 -25.30 13.40 -21.52
N LEU A 365 -26.56 13.10 -21.21
CA LEU A 365 -26.98 11.77 -20.75
C LEU A 365 -27.06 10.78 -21.92
N SER A 366 -26.66 9.52 -21.73
CA SER A 366 -26.89 8.44 -22.70
C SER A 366 -28.38 8.15 -22.92
N THR A 367 -28.72 7.31 -23.90
CA THR A 367 -30.08 6.77 -24.06
C THR A 367 -30.58 6.09 -22.79
N ASP A 368 -29.69 5.35 -22.13
CA ASP A 368 -30.02 4.43 -21.05
C ASP A 368 -30.19 5.20 -19.74
N ALA A 369 -29.32 6.19 -19.49
CA ALA A 369 -29.50 7.17 -18.43
C ALA A 369 -30.78 8.01 -18.62
N CYS A 370 -31.13 8.40 -19.85
CA CYS A 370 -32.42 9.04 -20.14
C CYS A 370 -33.62 8.12 -19.84
N VAL A 371 -33.55 6.82 -20.16
CA VAL A 371 -34.61 5.85 -19.81
C VAL A 371 -34.72 5.69 -18.29
N HIS A 372 -33.60 5.59 -17.57
CA HIS A 372 -33.63 5.54 -16.10
C HIS A 372 -34.22 6.82 -15.50
N ALA A 373 -33.80 8.00 -15.98
CA ALA A 373 -34.27 9.30 -15.50
C ALA A 373 -35.76 9.57 -15.79
N THR A 374 -36.32 9.01 -16.86
CA THR A 374 -37.76 9.15 -17.16
C THR A 374 -38.66 8.21 -16.36
N GLN A 375 -38.09 7.17 -15.75
CA GLN A 375 -38.76 6.25 -14.83
C GLN A 375 -38.51 6.60 -13.34
N ASN A 376 -37.80 7.69 -13.07
CA ASN A 376 -37.32 8.03 -11.74
C ASN A 376 -38.24 9.04 -11.02
N ASP A 377 -39.21 8.50 -10.27
CA ASP A 377 -40.16 9.27 -9.43
C ASP A 377 -39.49 10.20 -8.41
N ARG A 378 -38.19 10.01 -8.11
CA ARG A 378 -37.46 10.93 -7.22
C ARG A 378 -37.14 12.27 -7.88
N LEU A 379 -37.08 12.36 -9.21
CA LEU A 379 -36.64 13.59 -9.89
C LEU A 379 -37.74 14.67 -9.93
N PRO A 380 -37.39 15.97 -9.91
CA PRO A 380 -38.37 17.02 -10.15
C PRO A 380 -38.94 16.90 -11.57
N LEU A 381 -40.28 16.95 -11.71
CA LEU A 381 -40.98 16.79 -13.00
C LEU A 381 -40.42 17.64 -14.16
N ARG A 382 -39.91 18.85 -13.85
CA ARG A 382 -39.24 19.71 -14.84
C ARG A 382 -38.03 19.05 -15.49
N VAL A 383 -37.23 18.30 -14.72
CA VAL A 383 -36.06 17.55 -15.21
C VAL A 383 -36.52 16.40 -16.09
N VAL A 384 -37.51 15.62 -15.65
CA VAL A 384 -38.10 14.51 -16.43
C VAL A 384 -38.61 14.99 -17.79
N VAL A 385 -39.32 16.12 -17.83
CA VAL A 385 -39.78 16.74 -19.09
C VAL A 385 -38.61 17.19 -19.99
N GLN A 386 -37.52 17.71 -19.41
CA GLN A 386 -36.32 18.04 -20.18
C GLN A 386 -35.63 16.79 -20.75
N VAL A 387 -35.60 15.67 -20.00
CA VAL A 387 -35.05 14.39 -20.49
C VAL A 387 -35.87 13.86 -21.66
N LEU A 388 -37.20 13.81 -21.53
CA LEU A 388 -38.10 13.40 -22.62
C LEU A 388 -37.92 14.26 -23.88
N PHE A 389 -37.79 15.58 -23.72
CA PHE A 389 -37.57 16.49 -24.85
C PHE A 389 -36.27 16.22 -25.61
N PHE A 390 -35.13 16.06 -24.91
CA PHE A 390 -33.86 15.74 -25.58
C PHE A 390 -33.81 14.31 -26.12
N GLN A 391 -34.52 13.36 -25.51
CA GLN A 391 -34.69 12.01 -26.06
C GLN A 391 -35.47 12.03 -27.38
N GLN A 392 -36.58 12.80 -27.46
CA GLN A 392 -37.35 13.00 -28.69
C GLN A 392 -36.54 13.69 -29.79
N LEU A 393 -35.76 14.73 -29.47
CA LEU A 393 -34.90 15.40 -30.46
C LEU A 393 -33.88 14.46 -31.10
N ARG A 394 -33.25 13.57 -30.31
CA ARG A 394 -32.33 12.56 -30.85
C ARG A 394 -33.06 11.58 -31.77
N ALA A 395 -34.22 11.05 -31.34
CA ALA A 395 -35.02 10.13 -32.16
C ALA A 395 -35.45 10.75 -33.50
N GLY A 396 -35.87 12.03 -33.50
CA GLY A 396 -36.20 12.78 -34.71
C GLY A 396 -35.00 13.05 -35.63
N SER A 397 -33.80 13.21 -35.07
CA SER A 397 -32.57 13.37 -35.87
C SER A 397 -32.15 12.08 -36.59
N SER A 398 -32.48 10.91 -36.04
CA SER A 398 -32.28 9.60 -36.69
C SER A 398 -33.34 9.22 -37.72
N SER A 399 -34.43 9.99 -37.86
CA SER A 399 -35.57 9.67 -38.72
C SER A 399 -35.64 10.52 -40.00
N VAL A 400 -34.51 10.72 -40.67
CA VAL A 400 -34.47 11.22 -42.06
C VAL A 400 -34.37 10.01 -43.00
N PRO A 401 -35.41 9.68 -43.78
CA PRO A 401 -35.29 8.70 -44.85
C PRO A 401 -34.35 9.25 -45.92
N ALA A 402 -33.34 8.48 -46.31
CA ALA A 402 -32.58 8.79 -47.52
C ALA A 402 -33.55 8.73 -48.71
N PRO A 403 -33.66 9.79 -49.54
CA PRO A 403 -34.52 9.73 -50.72
C PRO A 403 -33.93 8.72 -51.71
N THR A 404 -34.69 7.67 -51.97
CA THR A 404 -34.39 6.73 -53.06
C THR A 404 -34.66 7.42 -54.38
N ASP A 405 -33.62 7.77 -55.12
CA ASP A 405 -33.70 7.99 -56.56
C ASP A 405 -32.52 7.30 -57.26
N GLY A 406 -32.76 6.81 -58.47
CA GLY A 406 -31.83 5.96 -59.22
C GLY A 406 -31.19 6.69 -60.38
N GLY A 407 -29.87 6.83 -60.36
CA GLY A 407 -29.11 7.42 -61.46
C GLY A 407 -27.64 7.04 -61.40
N GLU A 408 -27.15 6.35 -62.43
CA GLU A 408 -25.75 5.96 -62.53
C GLU A 408 -24.89 7.13 -63.03
N HIS A 409 -23.80 7.44 -62.31
CA HIS A 409 -22.43 7.53 -62.85
C HIS A 409 -21.44 7.95 -61.74
N ALA A 410 -20.16 7.63 -61.91
CA ALA A 410 -19.20 7.58 -60.81
C ALA A 410 -18.15 8.71 -60.79
N CYS A 411 -17.73 9.12 -59.59
CA CYS A 411 -16.37 9.62 -59.36
C CYS A 411 -15.88 9.34 -57.92
N ALA A 412 -14.58 9.58 -57.69
CA ALA A 412 -13.75 9.07 -56.60
C ALA A 412 -14.20 9.35 -55.14
N LYS A 413 -13.81 8.45 -54.23
CA LYS A 413 -13.73 8.66 -52.78
C LYS A 413 -12.54 9.56 -52.41
N PRO A 414 -12.54 10.14 -51.20
CA PRO A 414 -11.41 9.91 -50.31
C PRO A 414 -11.79 9.20 -48.99
N VAL A 415 -10.75 8.90 -48.20
CA VAL A 415 -10.71 8.06 -47.00
C VAL A 415 -11.73 8.46 -45.93
N GLN A 416 -12.29 7.46 -45.27
CA GLN A 416 -13.18 7.58 -44.09
C GLN A 416 -12.39 7.21 -42.83
N GLU A 417 -12.30 8.12 -41.86
CA GLU A 417 -11.65 7.84 -40.58
C GLU A 417 -12.43 6.78 -39.79
N GLN A 418 -11.71 5.80 -39.23
CA GLN A 418 -12.31 4.71 -38.46
C GLN A 418 -12.35 5.12 -36.99
N SER A 419 -13.50 5.59 -36.51
CA SER A 419 -13.77 5.72 -35.08
C SER A 419 -13.96 4.31 -34.49
N GLU A 420 -12.91 3.76 -33.87
CA GLU A 420 -12.97 2.41 -33.30
C GLU A 420 -14.04 2.29 -32.21
N HIS A 421 -14.91 1.29 -32.34
CA HIS A 421 -16.03 1.06 -31.44
C HIS A 421 -15.57 0.38 -30.15
N CYS A 422 -15.14 1.18 -29.17
CA CYS A 422 -14.69 0.68 -27.86
C CYS A 422 -15.88 0.22 -27.00
N GLU A 423 -16.19 -1.09 -27.01
CA GLU A 423 -17.13 -1.72 -26.06
C GLU A 423 -16.59 -1.71 -24.62
N ARG A 424 -16.60 -0.54 -23.96
CA ARG A 424 -16.19 -0.42 -22.56
C ARG A 424 -17.28 -0.99 -21.63
N ARG A 425 -17.16 -2.27 -21.26
CA ARG A 425 -18.10 -2.98 -20.36
C ARG A 425 -18.32 -2.23 -19.04
N ILE A 426 -19.54 -1.76 -18.83
CA ILE A 426 -20.00 -1.23 -17.53
C ILE A 426 -20.16 -2.38 -16.51
N PRO A 427 -19.74 -2.21 -15.23
CA PRO A 427 -19.97 -3.22 -14.19
C PRO A 427 -21.46 -3.48 -13.93
N ARG A 428 -21.87 -4.75 -13.91
CA ARG A 428 -23.24 -5.13 -13.53
C ARG A 428 -23.41 -5.08 -12.01
N HIS A 429 -24.23 -4.18 -11.50
CA HIS A 429 -24.67 -4.24 -10.11
C HIS A 429 -25.69 -5.38 -9.92
N PRO A 430 -25.57 -6.22 -8.88
CA PRO A 430 -26.42 -7.40 -8.72
C PRO A 430 -27.76 -7.03 -8.09
N ASN A 431 -28.86 -7.29 -8.81
CA ASN A 431 -30.21 -7.27 -8.24
C ASN A 431 -31.09 -8.33 -8.91
N LYS A 432 -31.91 -9.01 -8.09
CA LYS A 432 -32.74 -10.19 -8.37
C LYS A 432 -32.00 -11.54 -8.39
N LEU A 433 -32.22 -12.30 -7.32
CA LEU A 433 -32.03 -13.75 -7.26
C LEU A 433 -33.29 -14.32 -6.60
N ASP A 434 -34.15 -15.02 -7.35
CA ASP A 434 -35.18 -15.86 -6.74
C ASP A 434 -35.64 -17.03 -7.63
N LYS A 435 -35.22 -18.24 -7.21
CA LYS A 435 -35.83 -19.58 -7.41
C LYS A 435 -35.91 -20.23 -8.82
N GLN A 436 -35.82 -21.57 -8.76
CA GLN A 436 -36.12 -22.62 -9.76
C GLN A 436 -35.10 -22.85 -10.90
N VAL A 437 -34.79 -24.10 -11.32
CA VAL A 437 -35.05 -25.44 -10.72
C VAL A 437 -33.95 -26.44 -11.14
N THR A 438 -33.91 -27.62 -10.50
CA THR A 438 -32.89 -28.70 -10.64
C THR A 438 -32.94 -29.52 -11.94
N SER A 439 -31.77 -29.91 -12.47
CA SER A 439 -31.55 -31.24 -13.10
C SER A 439 -30.06 -31.62 -13.30
N LEU A 440 -29.64 -32.77 -12.73
CA LEU A 440 -28.93 -33.93 -13.34
C LEU A 440 -27.83 -33.70 -14.43
N SER A 441 -26.70 -34.45 -14.52
CA SER A 441 -26.15 -35.57 -13.72
C SER A 441 -24.69 -35.95 -14.14
N ALA A 442 -23.86 -36.41 -13.18
CA ALA A 442 -22.63 -37.26 -13.31
C ALA A 442 -21.47 -36.80 -14.26
N ARG A 443 -20.22 -37.32 -14.25
CA ARG A 443 -19.49 -38.43 -13.57
C ARG A 443 -17.96 -38.11 -13.65
N GLY A 444 -17.01 -38.55 -12.81
CA GLY A 444 -16.94 -39.36 -11.57
C GLY A 444 -15.67 -38.98 -10.77
N GLU A 445 -15.48 -39.43 -9.51
CA GLU A 445 -14.61 -40.59 -9.12
C GLU A 445 -13.08 -40.33 -9.36
N GLY A 446 -12.13 -40.33 -8.40
CA GLY A 446 -12.03 -40.50 -6.93
C GLY A 446 -10.66 -39.93 -6.44
N GLU A 447 -10.16 -40.03 -5.20
CA GLU A 447 -10.52 -40.76 -3.96
C GLU A 447 -10.21 -39.92 -2.68
N ASP A 448 -10.65 -40.38 -1.51
CA ASP A 448 -10.55 -39.74 -0.18
C ASP A 448 -9.20 -39.88 0.56
N ARG A 449 -8.97 -38.98 1.54
CA ARG A 449 -8.76 -39.38 2.96
C ARG A 449 -8.90 -38.24 3.98
N HIS A 450 -9.77 -38.48 4.97
CA HIS A 450 -9.98 -37.67 6.18
C HIS A 450 -8.77 -37.69 7.15
N VAL A 451 -8.55 -36.56 7.85
CA VAL A 451 -8.19 -36.53 9.29
C VAL A 451 -8.91 -35.34 9.93
N GLU A 452 -9.55 -35.53 11.09
CA GLU A 452 -10.33 -34.49 11.78
C GLU A 452 -9.51 -33.61 12.72
N LEU A 453 -10.02 -32.39 12.97
CA LEU A 453 -9.54 -31.49 14.02
C LEU A 453 -10.24 -31.79 15.35
N ARG A 454 -9.50 -31.79 16.47
CA ARG A 454 -10.10 -31.71 17.82
C ARG A 454 -9.35 -30.73 18.71
N GLY A 455 -9.95 -29.55 18.92
CA GLY A 455 -9.45 -28.56 19.88
C GLY A 455 -9.96 -28.83 21.30
N GLY A 456 -9.28 -28.23 22.29
CA GLY A 456 -9.69 -28.24 23.70
C GLY A 456 -9.33 -26.93 24.39
N ARG A 457 -10.35 -26.19 24.86
CA ARG A 457 -10.21 -25.12 25.85
C ARG A 457 -10.52 -25.68 27.23
N ASN A 458 -9.98 -25.07 28.29
CA ASN A 458 -10.76 -24.65 29.46
C ASN A 458 -9.94 -23.74 30.40
N SER A 459 -10.59 -23.17 31.41
CA SER A 459 -10.10 -22.02 32.19
C SER A 459 -10.42 -22.14 33.69
N PHE A 460 -9.95 -21.17 34.47
CA PHE A 460 -10.25 -20.82 35.88
C PHE A 460 -9.75 -21.74 37.00
N LYS A 461 -8.98 -21.14 37.92
CA LYS A 461 -9.54 -20.67 39.20
C LYS A 461 -8.63 -19.66 39.93
N ASP A 462 -9.25 -18.75 40.68
CA ASP A 462 -8.59 -17.76 41.54
C ASP A 462 -8.15 -18.33 42.90
N GLN A 463 -7.20 -17.65 43.54
CA GLN A 463 -7.18 -17.52 45.00
C GLN A 463 -6.56 -16.16 45.42
N VAL A 464 -6.84 -15.72 46.64
CA VAL A 464 -6.76 -14.30 47.09
C VAL A 464 -5.95 -14.19 48.39
N VAL A 465 -5.58 -12.95 48.75
CA VAL A 465 -5.15 -12.43 50.08
C VAL A 465 -3.64 -12.16 50.24
N GLY A 466 -3.33 -10.91 50.63
CA GLY A 466 -2.01 -10.44 51.08
C GLY A 466 -1.97 -8.90 51.12
N ARG A 467 -1.67 -8.27 52.27
CA ARG A 467 -1.75 -6.80 52.47
C ARG A 467 -0.50 -6.26 53.19
N ASN A 468 -0.30 -4.94 53.09
CA ASN A 468 0.67 -4.08 53.81
C ASN A 468 2.08 -3.93 53.19
N SER A 469 2.88 -2.90 53.51
CA SER A 469 2.64 -1.44 53.63
C SER A 469 3.97 -0.72 53.95
N PHE A 470 4.05 0.59 53.63
CA PHE A 470 4.96 1.62 54.18
C PHE A 470 6.47 1.71 53.79
N LYS A 471 6.77 2.91 53.26
CA LYS A 471 7.88 3.84 53.61
C LYS A 471 9.26 3.86 52.88
N ASP A 472 9.44 5.00 52.23
CA ASP A 472 10.54 6.00 52.38
C ASP A 472 11.95 5.80 51.79
N GLN A 473 12.29 6.77 50.93
CA GLN A 473 13.56 7.51 50.77
C GLN A 473 14.73 6.99 49.87
N VAL A 474 14.78 7.59 48.67
CA VAL A 474 15.93 8.28 48.01
C VAL A 474 17.36 7.77 48.25
N VAL A 475 18.01 7.27 47.18
CA VAL A 475 19.20 7.83 46.49
C VAL A 475 19.52 6.92 45.29
N GLY A 476 19.87 7.50 44.14
CA GLY A 476 19.90 6.78 42.86
C GLY A 476 21.16 5.93 42.58
N ARG A 477 20.98 4.94 41.70
CA ARG A 477 22.01 4.45 40.77
C ARG A 477 21.34 3.87 39.53
N ASN A 478 21.72 4.34 38.34
CA ASN A 478 21.21 3.81 37.08
C ASN A 478 21.72 2.37 36.88
N SER A 479 20.82 1.44 36.64
CA SER A 479 21.14 0.06 36.27
C SER A 479 20.11 -0.44 35.25
N PHE A 480 20.17 0.10 34.03
CA PHE A 480 19.50 -0.48 32.88
C PHE A 480 20.21 -1.78 32.52
N LYS A 481 19.74 -2.88 33.10
CA LYS A 481 20.30 -4.22 32.92
C LYS A 481 19.76 -4.86 31.64
N ASP A 482 20.63 -5.58 30.94
CA ASP A 482 20.45 -6.02 29.56
C ASP A 482 19.15 -6.81 29.32
N GLN A 483 18.37 -6.37 28.33
CA GLN A 483 17.36 -7.22 27.68
C GLN A 483 17.24 -6.96 26.16
N LEU A 484 18.39 -6.77 25.50
CA LEU A 484 18.50 -6.72 24.03
C LEU A 484 19.20 -7.96 23.46
N GLY A 485 18.81 -9.15 23.94
CA GLY A 485 19.28 -10.44 23.44
C GLY A 485 18.11 -11.33 23.03
N GLY A 486 18.11 -11.83 21.79
CA GLY A 486 17.13 -12.84 21.34
C GLY A 486 16.04 -12.38 20.37
N LEU A 487 16.29 -11.36 19.52
CA LEU A 487 15.48 -11.11 18.33
C LEU A 487 16.34 -11.03 17.06
N LEU A 488 16.81 -12.19 16.61
CA LEU A 488 16.92 -12.41 15.17
C LEU A 488 15.50 -12.22 14.61
N LEU A 489 15.31 -11.17 13.80
CA LEU A 489 14.01 -10.84 13.24
C LEU A 489 13.55 -11.96 12.32
N GLN A 490 12.72 -12.87 12.84
CA GLN A 490 12.02 -13.86 12.03
C GLN A 490 11.32 -13.14 10.88
N SER A 491 11.53 -13.65 9.67
CA SER A 491 10.91 -13.13 8.45
C SER A 491 9.40 -12.97 8.67
N ARG A 492 8.94 -11.72 8.82
CA ARG A 492 7.51 -11.43 9.05
C ARG A 492 6.76 -11.86 7.80
N SER A 493 6.07 -13.00 7.92
CA SER A 493 5.42 -13.70 6.81
C SER A 493 4.43 -12.78 6.11
N ARG A 494 4.82 -12.28 4.94
CA ARG A 494 4.08 -11.26 4.17
C ARG A 494 2.70 -11.77 3.76
N ARG A 495 1.67 -11.40 4.52
CA ARG A 495 0.27 -11.52 4.09
C ARG A 495 -0.56 -10.32 4.54
N ILE A 496 -1.33 -9.80 3.57
CA ILE A 496 -2.49 -8.90 3.69
C ILE A 496 -2.27 -7.44 4.12
N PHE A 497 -1.44 -6.68 3.39
CA PHE A 497 -1.41 -5.19 3.38
C PHE A 497 -2.73 -4.53 2.87
N ASP A 498 -3.74 -5.34 2.56
CA ASP A 498 -5.10 -4.93 2.20
C ASP A 498 -6.13 -5.23 3.31
N LYS A 499 -5.75 -5.89 4.42
CA LYS A 499 -6.66 -6.18 5.54
C LYS A 499 -7.03 -4.93 6.32
N LEU A 500 -6.06 -4.02 6.46
CA LEU A 500 -6.22 -2.71 7.07
C LEU A 500 -7.40 -1.90 6.47
N TRP A 501 -7.80 -2.20 5.23
CA TRP A 501 -8.77 -1.41 4.45
C TRP A 501 -9.92 -2.24 3.86
N SER A 502 -10.13 -3.46 4.35
CA SER A 502 -11.27 -4.30 3.96
C SER A 502 -12.50 -3.95 4.81
N SER A 503 -13.20 -2.87 4.47
CA SER A 503 -14.45 -2.51 5.16
C SER A 503 -15.46 -3.67 5.09
N LYS A 504 -15.81 -4.21 6.24
CA LYS A 504 -16.94 -5.11 6.44
C LYS A 504 -17.62 -4.67 7.72
N GLY A 505 -18.76 -3.98 7.57
CA GLY A 505 -19.39 -3.22 8.65
C GLY A 505 -19.68 -4.06 9.91
N HIS A 506 -19.55 -3.42 11.07
CA HIS A 506 -20.04 -3.95 12.32
C HIS A 506 -21.57 -3.94 12.32
N GLY A 507 -22.18 -5.08 11.97
CA GLY A 507 -23.60 -5.30 12.18
C GLY A 507 -23.85 -5.78 13.60
N GLU A 508 -24.21 -4.87 14.51
CA GLU A 508 -24.82 -5.28 15.78
C GLU A 508 -26.19 -5.93 15.54
N ASN A 509 -26.48 -7.00 16.28
CA ASN A 509 -27.84 -7.37 16.67
C ASN A 509 -27.79 -8.42 17.80
N GLY A 510 -28.78 -8.39 18.69
CA GLY A 510 -28.84 -9.29 19.86
C GLY A 510 -30.28 -9.60 20.30
N LYS A 511 -30.42 -10.51 21.28
CA LYS A 511 -31.66 -11.25 21.66
C LYS A 511 -32.08 -12.24 20.56
N GLY A 512 -32.68 -13.42 20.77
CA GLY A 512 -33.12 -14.21 21.95
C GLY A 512 -33.90 -15.45 21.41
N SER A 513 -34.35 -16.48 22.15
CA SER A 513 -34.20 -16.92 23.55
C SER A 513 -34.71 -18.38 23.67
N GLU A 514 -34.33 -19.13 24.73
CA GLU A 514 -34.94 -20.42 25.15
C GLU A 514 -34.77 -21.61 24.14
N THR A 515 -35.05 -22.90 24.41
CA THR A 515 -35.79 -23.60 25.51
C THR A 515 -35.11 -24.91 26.01
N SER A 516 -35.38 -25.24 27.28
CA SER A 516 -35.58 -26.53 28.00
C SER A 516 -35.15 -27.94 27.48
N GLY A 517 -34.72 -28.80 28.44
CA GLY A 517 -34.71 -30.29 28.37
C GLY A 517 -33.37 -30.92 28.83
N SER A 518 -33.15 -31.38 30.07
CA SER A 518 -33.62 -32.63 30.73
C SER A 518 -33.24 -33.92 29.93
N SER A 519 -32.64 -34.98 30.51
CA SER A 519 -32.87 -35.58 31.84
C SER A 519 -31.72 -36.41 32.44
N GLN A 520 -31.68 -36.45 33.77
CA GLN A 520 -31.28 -37.51 34.74
C GLN A 520 -30.42 -38.76 34.33
N SER A 521 -29.23 -38.90 34.95
CA SER A 521 -28.88 -39.82 36.08
C SER A 521 -29.21 -41.35 36.05
N PRO A 522 -28.60 -42.23 36.90
CA PRO A 522 -27.28 -42.21 37.57
C PRO A 522 -26.43 -43.53 37.40
N PRO A 523 -26.00 -44.35 38.42
CA PRO A 523 -24.55 -44.57 38.67
C PRO A 523 -24.09 -46.03 38.88
N SER A 524 -22.80 -46.26 39.17
CA SER A 524 -22.34 -47.08 40.34
C SER A 524 -20.82 -47.15 40.56
N THR A 525 -20.48 -47.43 41.83
CA THR A 525 -19.24 -47.88 42.53
C THR A 525 -18.11 -48.60 41.74
N ALA A 526 -16.84 -48.70 42.21
CA ALA A 526 -16.35 -48.69 43.60
C ALA A 526 -14.88 -48.20 43.84
N LYS A 527 -14.59 -48.08 45.14
CA LYS A 527 -13.43 -47.66 45.96
C LYS A 527 -12.02 -48.34 45.76
N PRO A 528 -10.97 -47.93 46.53
CA PRO A 528 -9.53 -48.05 46.14
C PRO A 528 -8.58 -48.75 47.17
N THR A 529 -7.28 -48.78 46.85
CA THR A 529 -6.08 -48.90 47.75
C THR A 529 -4.85 -48.30 47.02
N GLU A 530 -3.96 -47.46 47.59
CA GLU A 530 -2.80 -47.68 48.51
C GLU A 530 -1.55 -48.38 47.89
N VAL A 531 -0.25 -48.11 48.21
CA VAL A 531 0.52 -47.07 48.97
C VAL A 531 2.05 -47.22 48.66
N LYS A 532 2.85 -46.10 48.54
CA LYS A 532 4.33 -45.83 48.75
C LYS A 532 5.46 -46.90 48.53
N PRO A 533 6.79 -46.59 48.57
CA PRO A 533 7.60 -45.36 48.28
C PRO A 533 8.93 -45.61 47.45
N SER A 534 9.84 -44.62 47.44
CA SER A 534 11.19 -44.49 46.80
C SER A 534 12.31 -45.45 47.32
N PRO A 535 13.54 -45.55 46.70
CA PRO A 535 14.62 -44.51 46.72
C PRO A 535 15.60 -44.43 45.49
N LEU A 536 16.78 -43.79 45.66
CA LEU A 536 17.86 -43.38 44.69
C LEU A 536 19.16 -44.26 44.84
N PRO A 537 20.35 -43.98 44.24
CA PRO A 537 20.84 -43.48 42.92
C PRO A 537 21.79 -44.55 42.24
N PRO A 538 23.12 -44.40 41.88
CA PRO A 538 23.95 -43.35 41.22
C PRO A 538 24.94 -43.78 40.06
N LEU A 539 25.47 -42.79 39.30
CA LEU A 539 26.83 -42.63 38.68
C LEU A 539 27.59 -43.78 37.94
N ARG A 540 27.91 -43.59 36.62
CA ARG A 540 29.31 -43.53 36.05
C ARG A 540 29.41 -43.33 34.51
N ASN A 541 30.57 -42.83 34.05
CA ASN A 541 31.35 -42.98 32.78
C ASN A 541 30.73 -43.63 31.50
N ARG A 542 31.15 -43.35 30.26
CA ARG A 542 32.51 -43.01 29.74
C ARG A 542 32.46 -42.30 28.35
N ARG A 543 33.61 -41.82 27.84
CA ARG A 543 33.80 -41.30 26.46
C ARG A 543 33.82 -42.41 25.40
N TYR A 544 33.57 -42.06 24.13
CA TYR A 544 34.41 -42.43 22.97
C TYR A 544 34.24 -41.43 21.81
N SER A 545 35.21 -41.43 20.88
CA SER A 545 35.22 -40.65 19.63
C SER A 545 35.48 -41.59 18.46
N VAL A 546 34.99 -41.25 17.27
CA VAL A 546 35.39 -41.84 15.99
C VAL A 546 35.59 -40.70 14.98
N SER A 547 36.47 -40.95 14.00
CA SER A 547 36.98 -40.02 12.97
C SER A 547 35.92 -39.40 12.05
#